data_AF-A0A061J0U6-F1
#
_entry.id   AF-A0A061J0U6-F1
#
_cell.length_a   1.000
_cell.length_b   1.000
_cell.length_c   1.000
_cell.angle_alpha   90.00
_cell.angle_beta   90.00
_cell.angle_gamma   90.00
#
_symmetry.space_group_name_H-M   'P 1'
#
loop_
_entity.id
_entity.type
_entity.pdbx_description
1 polymer ?
#
loop_
_entity_poly.entity_id
_entity_poly.type
_entity_poly.pdbx_seq_one_letter_code
_entity_poly.pdbx_strand_id
1 'polypeptide(L)' 'MDFYVVLGRRGERVAHRRRKTGRVGYGHRVKKEEAMKWFEKAYDGIIFQAKKKKKTMTRRRRR' A
#
# COMPACT_ATOMS: atom_id res chain seq x y z
N MET A 1 3.46 -4.13 21.92
CA MET A 1 2.91 -2.85 21.44
C MET A 1 2.92 -2.92 19.94
N ASP A 2 1.77 -2.71 19.32
CA ASP A 2 1.62 -2.90 17.88
C ASP A 2 1.51 -1.54 17.20
N PHE A 3 2.34 -1.31 16.19
CA PHE A 3 2.35 -0.08 15.42
C PHE A 3 1.89 -0.34 13.98
N TYR A 4 1.03 0.55 13.47
CA TYR A 4 0.64 0.56 12.08
C TYR A 4 0.81 1.96 11.51
N VAL A 5 1.56 2.06 10.40
CA VAL A 5 1.88 3.33 9.74
C VAL A 5 1.26 3.32 8.35
N VAL A 6 0.56 4.41 8.00
CA VAL A 6 -0.03 4.64 6.68
C VAL A 6 0.83 5.63 5.92
N LEU A 7 1.35 5.21 4.75
CA LEU A 7 2.09 6.07 3.83
C LEU A 7 1.15 6.61 2.75
N GLY A 8 1.21 7.92 2.51
CA GLY A 8 0.41 8.61 1.51
C GLY A 8 1.20 9.69 0.79
N ARG A 9 0.74 10.08 -0.39
CA ARG A 9 1.29 11.23 -1.14
C ARG A 9 0.41 12.46 -0.94
N ARG A 10 1.01 13.65 -1.01
CA ARG A 10 0.24 14.90 -0.99
C ARG A 10 -0.71 14.94 -2.19
N GLY A 11 -2.01 14.97 -1.91
CA GLY A 11 -3.07 14.93 -2.94
C GLY A 11 -4.18 13.93 -2.65
N GLU A 12 -3.98 13.03 -1.69
CA GLU A 12 -4.94 11.97 -1.34
C GLU A 12 -6.30 12.49 -0.83
N ARG A 13 -6.34 13.74 -0.33
CA ARG A 13 -7.57 14.41 0.14
C ARG A 13 -8.71 14.43 -0.91
N VAL A 14 -8.41 14.32 -2.19
CA VAL A 14 -9.43 14.28 -3.27
C VAL A 14 -10.43 13.13 -3.08
N ALA A 15 -10.02 12.00 -2.48
CA ALA A 15 -10.89 10.88 -2.16
C ALA A 15 -11.73 11.08 -0.89
N HIS A 16 -11.30 11.96 0.02
CA HIS A 16 -11.91 12.12 1.34
C HIS A 16 -12.72 13.42 1.51
N ARG A 17 -12.60 14.37 0.58
CA ARG A 17 -13.33 15.65 0.63
C ARG A 17 -14.84 15.46 0.42
N ARG A 18 -15.65 16.29 1.10
CA ARG A 18 -17.13 16.28 0.99
C ARG A 18 -17.66 16.79 -0.37
N ARG A 19 -17.09 17.87 -0.92
CA ARG A 19 -17.52 18.46 -2.20
C ARG A 19 -16.54 18.10 -3.32
N LYS A 20 -17.06 17.82 -4.53
CA LYS A 20 -16.29 17.45 -5.73
C LYS A 20 -15.38 16.23 -5.49
N THR A 21 -15.83 15.21 -4.77
CA THR A 21 -15.05 14.00 -4.48
C THR A 21 -14.62 13.30 -5.77
N GLY A 22 -13.40 12.77 -5.80
CA GLY A 22 -12.87 12.04 -6.95
C GLY A 22 -12.01 10.86 -6.51
N ARG A 23 -11.58 10.02 -7.46
CA ARG A 23 -10.69 8.90 -7.16
C ARG A 23 -9.23 9.33 -7.24
N VAL A 24 -8.39 8.80 -6.34
CA VAL A 24 -6.93 8.91 -6.49
C VAL A 24 -6.49 7.98 -7.63
N GLY A 25 -5.86 8.59 -8.65
CA GLY A 25 -5.36 7.90 -9.84
C GLY A 25 -4.28 6.88 -9.50
N TYR A 26 -4.14 5.86 -10.35
CA TYR A 26 -3.26 4.71 -10.09
C TYR A 26 -1.78 5.12 -9.88
N GLY A 27 -1.25 6.01 -10.73
CA GLY A 27 0.13 6.49 -10.61
C GLY A 27 0.43 7.34 -9.37
N HIS A 28 -0.61 7.84 -8.68
CA HIS A 28 -0.45 8.62 -7.46
C HIS A 28 -0.49 7.76 -6.19
N ARG A 29 -0.92 6.49 -6.29
CA ARG A 29 -0.97 5.59 -5.14
C ARG A 29 0.43 5.08 -4.80
N VAL A 30 0.74 5.00 -3.51
CA VAL A 30 1.98 4.41 -3.04
C VAL A 30 1.93 2.90 -3.26
N LYS A 31 2.92 2.36 -3.96
CA LYS A 31 3.07 0.91 -4.15
C LYS A 31 3.94 0.31 -3.06
N LYS A 32 3.84 -1.00 -2.86
CA LYS A 32 4.67 -1.73 -1.89
C LYS A 32 6.17 -1.47 -2.09
N GLU A 33 6.64 -1.51 -3.33
CA GLU A 33 8.05 -1.31 -3.69
C GLU A 33 8.55 0.10 -3.33
N GLU A 34 7.72 1.10 -3.58
CA GLU A 34 8.04 2.48 -3.23
C GLU A 34 8.10 2.68 -1.72
N ALA A 35 7.17 2.08 -0.97
CA ALA A 35 7.17 2.11 0.49
C ALA A 35 8.43 1.47 1.09
N MET A 36 8.85 0.32 0.55
CA MET A 36 10.09 -0.36 0.99
C MET A 36 11.31 0.53 0.77
N LYS A 37 11.46 1.10 -0.44
CA LYS A 37 12.56 2.02 -0.77
C LYS A 37 12.55 3.29 0.09
N TRP A 38 11.37 3.84 0.38
CA TRP A 38 11.25 5.02 1.24
C TRP A 38 11.71 4.72 2.67
N PHE A 39 11.37 3.55 3.20
CA PHE A 39 11.77 3.13 4.54
C PHE A 39 13.29 2.92 4.65
N GLU A 40 13.90 2.26 3.66
CA GLU A 40 15.36 2.10 3.57
C GLU A 40 16.06 3.46 3.53
N LYS A 41 15.56 4.42 2.73
CA LYS A 41 16.21 5.74 2.58
C LYS A 41 16.01 6.68 3.77
N ALA A 42 14.83 6.69 4.38
CA ALA A 42 14.48 7.69 5.39
C ALA A 42 15.00 7.34 6.79
N TYR A 43 15.18 6.04 7.07
CA TYR A 43 15.49 5.53 8.41
C TYR A 43 16.57 4.43 8.40
N ASP A 44 17.30 4.26 7.29
CA ASP A 44 18.30 3.19 7.11
C ASP A 44 17.76 1.79 7.47
N GLY A 45 16.47 1.59 7.20
CA GLY A 45 15.74 0.41 7.65
C GLY A 45 16.14 -0.86 6.90
N ILE A 46 16.50 -1.92 7.64
CA ILE A 46 16.84 -3.23 7.07
C ILE A 46 15.56 -4.07 6.89
N ILE A 47 15.26 -4.47 5.65
CA ILE A 47 14.10 -5.30 5.33
C ILE A 47 14.54 -6.76 5.09
N PHE A 48 14.06 -7.69 5.92
CA PHE A 48 14.27 -9.13 5.71
C PHE A 48 13.27 -9.70 4.69
N GLN A 49 13.77 -10.41 3.66
CA GLN A 49 12.91 -11.03 2.66
C GLN A 49 12.22 -12.29 3.21
N ALA A 50 10.92 -12.20 3.51
CA ALA A 50 10.12 -13.37 3.87
C ALA A 50 9.77 -14.23 2.64
N LYS A 51 9.74 -15.56 2.82
CA LYS A 51 9.36 -16.53 1.77
C LYS A 51 7.98 -16.18 1.17
N LYS A 52 7.89 -16.04 -0.16
CA LYS A 52 6.62 -15.80 -0.88
C LYS A 52 5.64 -16.96 -0.61
N LYS A 53 4.48 -16.66 0.02
CA LYS A 53 3.37 -17.62 0.12
C LYS A 53 2.77 -17.85 -1.27
N LYS A 54 2.66 -19.11 -1.71
CA LYS A 54 1.98 -19.48 -2.95
C LYS A 54 0.49 -19.14 -2.83
N LYS A 55 -0.09 -18.45 -3.82
CA LYS A 55 -1.54 -18.25 -3.92
C LYS A 55 -2.20 -19.61 -4.16
N THR A 56 -2.88 -20.16 -3.16
CA THR A 56 -3.77 -21.30 -3.36
C THR A 56 -5.00 -20.83 -4.12
N MET A 57 -5.19 -21.36 -5.33
CA MET A 57 -6.37 -21.09 -6.13
C MET A 57 -7.55 -21.83 -5.48
N THR A 58 -8.29 -21.19 -4.58
CA THR A 58 -9.59 -21.71 -4.13
C THR A 58 -10.54 -21.65 -5.31
N ARG A 59 -10.73 -22.79 -5.99
CA ARG A 59 -11.82 -23.01 -6.95
C ARG A 59 -13.12 -22.80 -6.18
N ARG A 60 -13.72 -21.62 -6.30
CA ARG A 60 -15.09 -21.39 -5.83
C ARG A 60 -15.98 -22.33 -6.62
N ARG A 61 -16.41 -23.42 -5.98
CA ARG A 61 -17.51 -24.26 -6.46
C ARG A 61 -18.71 -23.33 -6.63
N ARG A 62 -19.09 -23.08 -7.87
CA ARG A 62 -20.38 -22.48 -8.22
C ARG A 62 -21.45 -23.45 -7.71
N ARG A 63 -22.24 -23.01 -6.74
CA ARG A 63 -23.61 -23.46 -6.55
C ARG A 63 -24.50 -22.43 -7.23
#